data_AF-A0A2V6CHY1-F1
#
_entry.id   AF-A0A2V6CHY1-F1
#
_cell.length_a   1.000
_cell.length_b   1.000
_cell.length_c   1.000
_cell.angle_alpha   90.00
_cell.angle_beta   90.00
_cell.angle_gamma   90.00
#
_symmetry.space_group_name_H-M   'P 1'
#
loop_
_entity.id
_entity.type
_entity.pdbx_description
1 polymer ?
#
loop_
_entity_poly.entity_id
_entity_poly.type
_entity_poly.pdbx_seq_one_letter_code
_entity_poly.pdbx_strand_id
1 'polypeptide(L)'
;MDNLPMTALRWFVMVAFALTPACFAAGLDVNPYAKWPKGPPSDPGFFPLAVWLQAPSNAQSYREAGFNTYVALWKGPTEEQLATLKKAGMRVICHQNDFALRHLDDPAIIGWMHGDEPDNAQSLGSGKGYGPPILPEKIVADYKRIKVADPSRPVLLNLGQGVAFDNYIGRGVRRNHPEDYPEYVKGCDIASFDIYPVNQIQKGRTPERC
;
A
#
# COMPACT_ATOMS: atom_id res chain seq x y z
N MET A 1 10.17 -27.94 89.16
CA MET A 1 10.79 -28.88 88.21
C MET A 1 9.71 -29.28 87.24
N ASP A 2 9.77 -28.62 86.08
CA ASP A 2 9.48 -29.12 84.74
C ASP A 2 8.17 -29.87 84.48
N ASN A 3 7.29 -29.21 83.72
CA ASN A 3 6.87 -29.62 82.37
C ASN A 3 5.43 -29.17 82.06
N LEU A 4 5.29 -28.22 81.11
CA LEU A 4 4.04 -28.00 80.38
C LEU A 4 4.35 -27.95 78.88
N PRO A 5 3.59 -28.69 78.02
CA PRO A 5 3.99 -28.98 76.65
C PRO A 5 3.43 -27.98 75.63
N MET A 6 4.23 -27.79 74.58
CA MET A 6 3.90 -27.42 73.20
C MET A 6 2.43 -27.09 72.88
N THR A 7 2.15 -25.79 72.72
CA THR A 7 1.18 -25.30 71.74
C THR A 7 1.95 -24.78 70.52
N ALA A 8 1.86 -25.53 69.41
CA ALA A 8 2.47 -25.18 68.14
C ALA A 8 1.80 -23.92 67.56
N LEU A 9 2.55 -22.82 67.52
CA LEU A 9 2.17 -21.59 66.84
C LEU A 9 2.42 -21.78 65.32
N ARG A 10 1.36 -21.94 64.55
CA ARG A 10 1.41 -21.97 63.08
C ARG A 10 1.75 -20.56 62.57
N TRP A 11 2.96 -20.38 62.06
CA TRP A 11 3.35 -19.17 61.32
C TRP A 11 2.77 -19.24 59.91
N PHE A 12 1.76 -18.42 59.62
CA PHE A 12 1.35 -18.12 58.25
C PHE A 12 2.39 -17.17 57.64
N VAL A 13 3.23 -17.68 56.76
CA VAL A 13 4.07 -16.83 55.90
C VAL A 13 3.19 -16.37 54.73
N MET A 14 2.71 -15.13 54.78
CA MET A 14 2.13 -14.48 53.60
C MET A 14 3.26 -14.04 52.67
N VAL A 15 3.49 -14.78 51.60
CA VAL A 15 4.33 -14.32 50.47
C VAL A 15 3.48 -13.39 49.61
N ALA A 16 3.66 -12.08 49.80
CA ALA A 16 3.10 -11.09 48.90
C ALA A 16 3.91 -11.10 47.60
N PHE A 17 3.38 -11.71 46.53
CA PHE A 17 3.89 -11.51 45.18
C PHE A 17 3.55 -10.08 44.77
N ALA A 18 4.54 -9.20 44.81
CA ALA A 18 4.44 -7.89 44.15
C ALA A 18 4.32 -8.13 42.64
N LEU A 19 3.10 -8.02 42.12
CA LEU A 19 2.85 -7.91 40.68
C LEU A 19 3.43 -6.57 40.22
N THR A 20 4.69 -6.58 39.78
CA THR A 20 5.23 -5.50 38.97
C THR A 20 4.41 -5.44 37.69
N PRO A 21 3.77 -4.30 37.35
CA PRO A 21 3.19 -4.15 36.04
C PRO A 21 4.35 -4.19 35.05
N ALA A 22 4.41 -5.24 34.25
CA ALA A 22 5.21 -5.21 33.04
C ALA A 22 4.57 -4.14 32.15
N CYS A 23 5.13 -2.93 32.16
CA CYS A 23 4.93 -1.99 31.06
C CYS A 23 5.41 -2.71 29.81
N PHE A 24 4.47 -3.22 29.01
CA PHE A 24 4.74 -3.49 27.61
C PHE A 24 5.18 -2.15 27.01
N ALA A 25 6.48 -2.01 26.77
CA ALA A 25 6.95 -1.03 25.81
C ALA A 25 6.33 -1.46 24.48
N ALA A 26 5.22 -0.81 24.09
CA ALA A 26 4.83 -0.78 22.70
C ALA A 26 6.10 -0.38 21.93
N GLY A 27 6.58 -1.26 21.05
CA GLY A 27 7.72 -0.93 20.21
C GLY A 27 7.45 0.43 19.60
N LEU A 28 8.44 1.33 19.66
CA LEU A 28 8.35 2.62 18.99
C LEU A 28 7.85 2.33 17.58
N ASP A 29 6.63 2.79 17.25
CA ASP A 29 6.07 2.68 15.92
C ASP A 29 7.03 3.42 14.99
N VAL A 30 7.97 2.68 14.40
CA VAL A 30 8.89 3.23 13.41
C VAL A 30 7.99 3.61 12.25
N ASN A 31 7.82 4.92 12.04
CA ASN A 31 7.00 5.40 10.95
C ASN A 31 7.42 4.68 9.65
N PRO A 32 6.50 3.98 8.95
CA PRO A 32 6.85 3.13 7.82
C PRO A 32 7.49 3.91 6.66
N TYR A 33 7.30 5.23 6.64
CA TYR A 33 7.87 6.15 5.66
C TYR A 33 9.26 6.66 6.01
N ALA A 34 9.72 6.53 7.26
CA ALA A 34 10.99 7.11 7.74
C ALA A 34 12.23 6.61 6.99
N LYS A 35 12.15 5.45 6.32
CA LYS A 35 13.23 4.91 5.48
C LYS A 35 13.43 5.65 4.15
N TRP A 36 12.49 6.50 3.72
CA TRP A 36 12.56 7.23 2.46
C TRP A 36 12.72 8.73 2.71
N PRO A 37 13.94 9.29 2.61
CA PRO A 37 14.20 10.68 2.98
C PRO A 37 13.45 11.71 2.12
N LYS A 38 12.99 11.31 0.92
CA LYS A 38 12.17 12.15 0.03
C LYS A 38 10.79 11.52 -0.27
N GLY A 39 10.40 10.51 0.51
CA GLY A 39 9.15 9.79 0.36
C GLY A 39 7.96 10.50 1.01
N PRO A 40 6.90 9.75 1.36
CA PRO A 40 5.78 10.31 2.10
C PRO A 40 6.25 10.89 3.45
N PRO A 41 5.62 11.97 3.95
CA PRO A 41 5.97 12.54 5.25
C PRO A 41 5.97 11.50 6.37
N SER A 42 7.01 11.54 7.21
CA SER A 42 7.11 10.70 8.41
C SER A 42 6.34 11.26 9.62
N ASP A 43 5.47 12.24 9.40
CA ASP A 43 4.56 12.74 10.41
C ASP A 43 3.55 11.65 10.81
N PRO A 44 3.34 11.34 12.10
CA PRO A 44 2.39 10.30 12.52
C PRO A 44 0.93 10.56 12.11
N GLY A 45 0.56 11.82 11.86
CA GLY A 45 -0.76 12.21 11.36
C GLY A 45 -0.88 12.15 9.84
N PHE A 46 0.20 11.80 9.12
CA PHE A 46 0.16 11.66 7.67
C PHE A 46 -0.23 10.23 7.25
N PHE A 47 -1.31 10.14 6.49
CA PHE A 47 -1.67 8.97 5.70
C PHE A 47 -2.13 9.42 4.31
N PRO A 48 -1.70 8.79 3.21
CA PRO A 48 -2.18 9.15 1.88
C PRO A 48 -3.70 8.96 1.76
N LEU A 49 -4.42 10.06 1.59
CA LEU A 49 -5.81 10.09 1.16
C LEU A 49 -5.79 10.51 -0.31
N ALA A 50 -5.87 9.51 -1.18
CA ALA A 50 -5.48 9.64 -2.57
C ALA A 50 -6.65 9.68 -3.56
N VAL A 51 -6.43 10.37 -4.67
CA VAL A 51 -7.26 10.27 -5.89
C VAL A 51 -6.45 9.64 -7.02
N TRP A 52 -7.05 8.69 -7.74
CA TRP A 52 -6.41 7.97 -8.83
C TRP A 52 -6.65 8.67 -10.18
N LEU A 53 -5.56 8.96 -10.90
CA LEU A 53 -5.54 9.45 -12.30
C LEU A 53 -6.49 10.63 -12.57
N GLN A 54 -6.71 11.50 -11.59
CA GLN A 54 -7.58 12.67 -11.74
C GLN A 54 -6.86 13.84 -12.42
N ALA A 55 -7.63 14.72 -13.07
CA ALA A 55 -7.11 15.94 -13.65
C ALA A 55 -6.57 16.89 -12.56
N PRO A 56 -5.34 17.43 -12.66
CA PRO A 56 -4.80 18.39 -11.70
C PRO A 56 -5.62 19.68 -11.57
N SER A 57 -6.42 20.05 -12.58
CA SER A 57 -7.35 21.19 -12.49
C SER A 57 -8.34 21.07 -11.32
N ASN A 58 -8.60 19.84 -10.84
CA ASN A 58 -9.51 19.56 -9.73
C ASN A 58 -8.80 19.53 -8.36
N ALA A 59 -7.49 19.81 -8.30
CA ALA A 59 -6.68 19.60 -7.11
C ALA A 59 -7.17 20.40 -5.90
N GLN A 60 -7.64 21.62 -6.11
CA GLN A 60 -8.20 22.45 -5.05
C GLN A 60 -9.49 21.83 -4.49
N SER A 61 -10.41 21.37 -5.34
CA SER A 61 -11.65 20.71 -4.90
C SER A 61 -11.37 19.45 -4.08
N TYR A 62 -10.40 18.62 -4.51
CA TYR A 62 -10.02 17.44 -3.74
C TYR A 62 -9.34 17.80 -2.42
N ARG A 63 -8.49 18.83 -2.42
CA ARG A 63 -7.87 19.34 -1.19
C ARG A 63 -8.92 19.79 -0.18
N GLU A 64 -9.92 20.53 -0.62
CA GLU A 64 -11.05 20.99 0.21
C GLU A 64 -11.91 19.83 0.71
N ALA A 65 -12.03 18.76 -0.06
CA ALA A 65 -12.69 17.52 0.35
C ALA A 65 -11.83 16.63 1.29
N GLY A 66 -10.61 17.04 1.62
CA GLY A 66 -9.74 16.36 2.58
C GLY A 66 -8.72 15.39 1.96
N PHE A 67 -8.66 15.27 0.64
CA PHE A 67 -7.60 14.51 -0.02
C PHE A 67 -6.26 15.25 0.09
N ASN A 68 -5.16 14.50 0.07
CA ASN A 68 -3.82 15.06 0.22
C ASN A 68 -2.80 14.55 -0.82
N THR A 69 -3.19 13.55 -1.63
CA THR A 69 -2.29 12.87 -2.55
C THR A 69 -2.98 12.58 -3.88
N TYR A 70 -2.24 12.68 -4.98
CA TYR A 70 -2.58 12.13 -6.28
C TYR A 70 -1.76 10.86 -6.53
N VAL A 71 -2.37 9.86 -7.15
CA VAL A 71 -1.64 8.69 -7.66
C VAL A 71 -1.88 8.58 -9.15
N ALA A 72 -0.79 8.46 -9.91
CA ALA A 72 -0.74 8.58 -11.36
C ALA A 72 -1.09 9.99 -11.88
N LEU A 73 -0.58 10.30 -13.07
CA LEU A 73 -0.95 11.49 -13.83
C LEU A 73 -1.01 11.11 -15.31
N TRP A 74 -2.11 11.43 -15.99
CA TRP A 74 -2.26 11.13 -17.40
C TRP A 74 -1.15 11.83 -18.21
N LYS A 75 -0.33 11.04 -18.90
CA LYS A 75 0.86 11.50 -19.65
C LYS A 75 1.80 12.40 -18.82
N GLY A 76 1.84 12.18 -17.51
CA GLY A 76 2.53 13.02 -16.56
C GLY A 76 3.67 12.31 -15.81
N PRO A 77 4.34 13.03 -14.89
CA PRO A 77 4.11 14.45 -14.60
C PRO A 77 4.63 15.37 -15.71
N THR A 78 3.91 16.47 -15.96
CA THR A 78 4.41 17.65 -16.70
C THR A 78 4.67 18.80 -15.72
N GLU A 79 5.34 19.85 -16.19
CA GLU A 79 5.57 21.07 -15.42
C GLU A 79 4.27 21.70 -14.92
N GLU A 80 3.29 21.86 -15.82
CA GLU A 80 1.99 22.44 -15.48
C GLU A 80 1.23 21.58 -14.45
N GLN A 81 1.24 20.26 -14.62
CA GLN A 81 0.59 19.35 -13.67
C GLN A 81 1.23 19.46 -12.28
N LEU A 82 2.56 19.40 -12.21
CA LEU A 82 3.28 19.50 -10.93
C LEU A 82 3.08 20.88 -10.28
N ALA A 83 3.17 21.96 -11.04
CA ALA A 83 2.92 23.32 -10.55
C ALA A 83 1.50 23.48 -9.99
N THR A 84 0.50 22.91 -10.68
CA THR A 84 -0.90 22.93 -10.24
C THR A 84 -1.10 22.20 -8.92
N LEU A 85 -0.54 20.99 -8.79
CA LEU A 85 -0.63 20.22 -7.54
C LEU A 85 0.06 20.95 -6.38
N LYS A 86 1.25 21.53 -6.62
CA LYS A 86 1.97 22.32 -5.63
C LYS A 86 1.18 23.53 -5.15
N LYS A 87 0.56 24.27 -6.07
CA LYS A 87 -0.29 25.42 -5.75
C LYS A 87 -1.46 25.02 -4.85
N ALA A 88 -2.03 23.84 -5.05
CA ALA A 88 -3.10 23.28 -4.21
C ALA A 88 -2.59 22.60 -2.92
N GLY A 89 -1.27 22.51 -2.71
CA GLY A 89 -0.67 21.80 -1.56
C GLY A 89 -0.84 20.28 -1.61
N MET A 90 -1.04 19.71 -2.81
CA MET A 90 -1.21 18.28 -3.04
C MET A 90 0.14 17.60 -3.31
N ARG A 91 0.30 16.38 -2.80
CA ARG A 91 1.43 15.49 -3.09
C ARG A 91 1.11 14.57 -4.25
N VAL A 92 2.11 13.92 -4.83
CA VAL A 92 1.92 13.00 -5.95
C VAL A 92 2.85 11.79 -5.89
N ILE A 93 2.28 10.62 -6.21
CA ILE A 93 2.99 9.42 -6.65
C ILE A 93 2.78 9.34 -8.17
N CYS A 94 3.84 9.45 -8.97
CA CYS A 94 3.74 9.58 -10.43
C CYS A 94 4.75 8.71 -11.18
N HIS A 95 4.62 8.59 -12.50
CA HIS A 95 5.61 7.90 -13.32
C HIS A 95 6.97 8.60 -13.25
N GLN A 96 8.04 7.81 -13.18
CA GLN A 96 9.42 8.30 -13.19
C GLN A 96 9.87 8.64 -14.62
N ASN A 97 9.30 9.70 -15.20
CA ASN A 97 9.68 10.19 -16.53
C ASN A 97 10.86 11.17 -16.47
N ASP A 98 11.38 11.56 -17.64
CA ASP A 98 12.52 12.48 -17.75
C ASP A 98 12.30 13.83 -17.04
N PHE A 99 11.06 14.33 -17.05
CA PHE A 99 10.72 15.56 -16.34
C PHE A 99 10.86 15.36 -14.82
N ALA A 100 10.25 14.30 -14.27
CA ALA A 100 10.32 14.00 -12.85
C ALA A 100 11.75 13.76 -12.35
N LEU A 101 12.58 13.08 -13.15
CA LEU A 101 14.00 12.82 -12.85
C LEU A 101 14.85 14.10 -12.81
N ARG A 102 14.42 15.19 -13.47
CA ARG A 102 15.05 16.51 -13.33
C ARG A 102 14.56 17.30 -12.12
N HIS A 103 13.54 16.82 -11.42
CA HIS A 103 12.89 17.49 -10.28
C HIS A 103 12.91 16.63 -9.01
N LEU A 104 13.98 15.87 -8.80
CA LEU A 104 14.12 14.97 -7.64
C LEU A 104 14.17 15.68 -6.28
N ASP A 105 14.38 17.00 -6.25
CA ASP A 105 14.33 17.80 -5.02
C ASP A 105 12.94 18.39 -4.75
N ASP A 106 11.96 18.19 -5.65
CA ASP A 106 10.61 18.68 -5.44
C ASP A 106 9.89 17.83 -4.37
N PRO A 107 9.49 18.43 -3.22
CA PRO A 107 8.86 17.68 -2.13
C PRO A 107 7.41 17.29 -2.44
N ALA A 108 6.81 17.78 -3.53
CA ALA A 108 5.49 17.32 -3.95
C ALA A 108 5.53 15.89 -4.48
N ILE A 109 6.64 15.44 -5.06
CA ILE A 109 6.82 14.05 -5.51
C ILE A 109 7.24 13.20 -4.32
N ILE A 110 6.36 12.30 -3.89
CA ILE A 110 6.57 11.47 -2.68
C ILE A 110 6.72 9.98 -2.99
N GLY A 111 6.67 9.58 -4.26
CA GLY A 111 6.78 8.19 -4.67
C GLY A 111 6.74 8.02 -6.18
N TRP A 112 7.17 6.83 -6.63
CA TRP A 112 7.15 6.45 -8.03
C TRP A 112 6.05 5.43 -8.30
N MET A 113 5.28 5.65 -9.35
CA MET A 113 4.34 4.64 -9.86
C MET A 113 5.09 3.67 -10.77
N HIS A 114 5.00 2.38 -10.45
CA HIS A 114 5.60 1.32 -11.26
C HIS A 114 4.85 1.13 -12.59
N GLY A 115 3.54 0.97 -12.49
CA GLY A 115 2.63 0.64 -13.58
C GLY A 115 1.25 0.34 -13.01
N ASP A 116 0.31 0.05 -13.90
CA ASP A 116 -1.08 -0.22 -13.55
C ASP A 116 -1.51 -1.61 -14.01
N GLU A 117 -2.14 -2.35 -13.11
CA GLU A 117 -2.69 -3.70 -13.26
C GLU A 117 -1.86 -4.66 -14.15
N PRO A 118 -0.54 -4.83 -13.91
CA PRO A 118 0.27 -5.73 -14.73
C PRO A 118 -0.13 -7.21 -14.60
N ASP A 119 -0.88 -7.58 -13.57
CA ASP A 119 -1.42 -8.91 -13.30
C ASP A 119 -2.71 -9.23 -14.08
N ASN A 120 -3.28 -8.22 -14.74
CA ASN A 120 -4.35 -8.41 -15.72
C ASN A 120 -3.79 -8.82 -17.09
N ALA A 121 -4.63 -9.46 -17.89
CA ALA A 121 -4.34 -9.78 -19.27
C ALA A 121 -4.00 -8.50 -20.05
N GLN A 122 -2.94 -8.53 -20.85
CA GLN A 122 -2.41 -7.33 -21.51
C GLN A 122 -2.89 -7.24 -22.95
N SER A 123 -3.30 -6.05 -23.40
CA SER A 123 -3.72 -5.85 -24.80
C SER A 123 -2.59 -6.16 -25.77
N LEU A 124 -2.87 -6.95 -26.82
CA LEU A 124 -1.93 -7.23 -27.91
C LEU A 124 -1.99 -6.16 -29.01
N GLY A 125 -2.78 -5.09 -28.80
CA GLY A 125 -3.03 -4.02 -29.76
C GLY A 125 -4.38 -4.17 -30.49
N SER A 126 -4.68 -3.19 -31.34
CA SER A 126 -5.98 -3.08 -32.01
C SER A 126 -6.34 -4.36 -32.78
N GLY A 127 -7.51 -4.94 -32.46
CA GLY A 127 -8.04 -6.15 -33.10
C GLY A 127 -7.36 -7.47 -32.74
N LYS A 128 -6.37 -7.47 -31.83
CA LYS A 128 -5.56 -8.67 -31.51
C LYS A 128 -5.93 -9.36 -30.20
N GLY A 129 -6.90 -8.83 -29.46
CA GLY A 129 -7.33 -9.38 -28.17
C GLY A 129 -6.29 -9.15 -27.07
N TYR A 130 -6.25 -10.06 -26.10
CA TYR A 130 -5.44 -9.96 -24.91
C TYR A 130 -4.50 -11.16 -24.77
N GLY A 131 -3.26 -10.89 -24.36
CA GLY A 131 -2.24 -11.86 -24.00
C GLY A 131 -2.19 -12.14 -22.50
N PRO A 132 -1.19 -12.90 -22.04
CA PRO A 132 -1.00 -13.14 -20.62
C PRO A 132 -0.65 -11.84 -19.87
N PRO A 133 -0.79 -11.83 -18.53
CA PRO A 133 -0.24 -10.77 -17.69
C PRO A 133 1.27 -10.56 -17.86
N ILE A 134 1.75 -9.41 -17.42
CA ILE A 134 3.19 -9.14 -17.34
C ILE A 134 3.79 -10.02 -16.24
N LEU A 135 4.82 -10.80 -16.58
CA LEU A 135 5.46 -11.71 -15.63
C LEU A 135 6.04 -10.98 -14.39
N PRO A 136 5.92 -11.56 -13.18
CA PRO A 136 6.50 -10.99 -11.96
C PRO A 136 7.99 -10.66 -12.07
N GLU A 137 8.78 -11.47 -12.76
CA GLU A 137 10.22 -11.24 -12.95
C GLU A 137 10.48 -9.91 -13.68
N LYS A 138 9.62 -9.57 -14.65
CA LYS A 138 9.71 -8.28 -15.35
C LYS A 138 9.35 -7.13 -14.43
N ILE A 139 8.34 -7.29 -13.57
CA ILE A 139 7.96 -6.28 -12.57
C ILE A 139 9.10 -6.06 -11.57
N VAL A 140 9.75 -7.12 -11.08
CA VAL A 140 10.92 -7.01 -10.21
C VAL A 140 12.10 -6.35 -10.91
N ALA A 141 12.36 -6.66 -12.18
CA ALA A 141 13.41 -6.02 -12.96
C ALA A 141 13.14 -4.52 -13.14
N ASP A 142 11.92 -4.14 -13.48
CA ASP A 142 11.50 -2.75 -13.65
C ASP A 142 11.57 -1.96 -12.33
N TYR A 143 11.19 -2.58 -11.21
CA TYR A 143 11.35 -2.00 -9.87
C TYR A 143 12.81 -1.66 -9.58
N LYS A 144 13.74 -2.59 -9.83
CA LYS A 144 15.17 -2.36 -9.64
C LYS A 144 15.67 -1.19 -10.48
N ARG A 145 15.19 -1.03 -11.72
CA ARG A 145 15.55 0.12 -12.58
C ARG A 145 15.05 1.44 -11.97
N ILE A 146 13.82 1.48 -11.48
CA ILE A 146 13.24 2.66 -10.82
C ILE A 146 14.05 3.04 -9.56
N LYS A 147 14.43 2.05 -8.75
CA LYS A 147 15.25 2.26 -7.54
C LYS A 147 16.68 2.72 -7.85
N VAL A 148 17.28 2.27 -8.94
CA VAL A 148 18.61 2.75 -9.38
C VAL A 148 18.55 4.23 -9.75
N ALA A 149 17.47 4.66 -10.42
CA ALA A 149 17.31 6.07 -10.81
C ALA A 149 16.98 6.99 -9.63
N ASP A 150 16.19 6.53 -8.66
CA ASP A 150 15.97 7.25 -7.39
C ASP A 150 15.63 6.29 -6.23
N PRO A 151 16.58 6.00 -5.33
CA PRO A 151 16.32 5.13 -4.18
C PRO A 151 15.61 5.86 -3.02
N SER A 152 15.53 7.19 -3.06
CA SER A 152 15.09 8.02 -1.93
C SER A 152 13.58 8.03 -1.68
N ARG A 153 12.82 7.38 -2.56
CA ARG A 153 11.36 7.32 -2.57
C ARG A 153 10.84 5.87 -2.70
N PRO A 154 9.62 5.59 -2.21
CA PRO A 154 8.98 4.31 -2.44
C PRO A 154 8.50 4.16 -3.90
N VAL A 155 8.41 2.91 -4.35
CA VAL A 155 7.72 2.51 -5.59
C VAL A 155 6.39 1.85 -5.26
N LEU A 156 5.29 2.43 -5.77
CA LEU A 156 3.93 1.90 -5.67
C LEU A 156 3.62 1.03 -6.90
N LEU A 157 3.17 -0.19 -6.66
CA LEU A 157 2.64 -1.10 -7.68
C LEU A 157 1.13 -1.24 -7.48
N ASN A 158 0.35 -0.86 -8.49
CA ASN A 158 -1.10 -1.08 -8.50
C ASN A 158 -1.44 -2.34 -9.27
N LEU A 159 -2.07 -3.30 -8.61
CA LEU A 159 -2.52 -4.57 -9.15
C LEU A 159 -4.04 -4.54 -9.41
N GLY A 160 -4.54 -5.49 -10.19
CA GLY A 160 -5.96 -5.60 -10.48
C GLY A 160 -6.75 -6.36 -9.42
N GLN A 161 -8.05 -6.50 -9.69
CA GLN A 161 -9.05 -7.13 -8.81
C GLN A 161 -8.74 -8.59 -8.45
N GLY A 162 -7.88 -9.25 -9.23
CA GLY A 162 -7.49 -10.63 -8.99
C GLY A 162 -6.85 -10.86 -7.62
N VAL A 163 -6.29 -9.82 -6.99
CA VAL A 163 -5.71 -9.88 -5.63
C VAL A 163 -6.75 -10.28 -4.59
N ALA A 164 -7.98 -9.77 -4.72
CA ALA A 164 -9.07 -10.02 -3.77
C ALA A 164 -10.17 -10.93 -4.34
N PHE A 165 -10.09 -11.26 -5.63
CA PHE A 165 -11.05 -12.13 -6.30
C PHE A 165 -10.34 -13.06 -7.27
N ASP A 166 -9.93 -14.24 -6.78
CA ASP A 166 -9.18 -15.24 -7.56
C ASP A 166 -9.83 -15.54 -8.92
N ASN A 167 -11.17 -15.55 -8.96
CA ASN A 167 -11.94 -15.83 -10.17
C ASN A 167 -12.18 -14.62 -11.09
N TYR A 168 -11.52 -13.49 -10.85
CA TYR A 168 -11.61 -12.32 -11.70
C TYR A 168 -11.16 -12.62 -13.13
N ILE A 169 -12.05 -12.36 -14.09
CA ILE A 169 -11.83 -12.68 -15.50
C ILE A 169 -10.74 -11.82 -16.16
N GLY A 170 -10.45 -10.64 -15.60
CA GLY A 170 -9.46 -9.71 -16.16
C GLY A 170 -8.04 -10.28 -16.15
N ARG A 171 -7.74 -11.30 -15.34
CA ARG A 171 -6.46 -12.02 -15.36
C ARG A 171 -6.25 -12.93 -16.58
N GLY A 172 -7.29 -13.14 -17.40
CA GLY A 172 -7.23 -13.97 -18.60
C GLY A 172 -6.74 -15.39 -18.30
N VAL A 173 -5.67 -15.83 -18.96
CA VAL A 173 -5.10 -17.18 -18.81
C VAL A 173 -4.52 -17.45 -17.42
N ARG A 174 -4.27 -16.42 -16.60
CA ARG A 174 -3.84 -16.53 -15.20
C ARG A 174 -4.98 -16.34 -14.19
N ARG A 175 -6.25 -16.46 -14.61
CA ARG A 175 -7.39 -16.51 -13.68
C ARG A 175 -7.20 -17.64 -12.65
N ASN A 176 -7.52 -17.38 -11.38
CA ASN A 176 -7.43 -18.33 -10.26
C ASN A 176 -6.01 -18.82 -9.97
N HIS A 177 -5.04 -17.90 -10.01
CA HIS A 177 -3.63 -18.16 -9.67
C HIS A 177 -3.12 -17.17 -8.60
N PRO A 178 -3.62 -17.24 -7.35
CA PRO A 178 -3.21 -16.34 -6.28
C PRO A 178 -1.73 -16.47 -5.89
N GLU A 179 -1.09 -17.59 -6.24
CA GLU A 179 0.34 -17.82 -6.00
C GLU A 179 1.27 -16.85 -6.75
N ASP A 180 0.76 -16.11 -7.74
CA ASP A 180 1.52 -15.04 -8.41
C ASP A 180 1.77 -13.84 -7.51
N TYR A 181 0.88 -13.55 -6.56
CA TYR A 181 0.92 -12.28 -5.82
C TYR A 181 2.12 -12.15 -4.89
N PRO A 182 2.57 -13.19 -4.16
CA PRO A 182 3.84 -13.16 -3.46
C PRO A 182 5.05 -12.83 -4.34
N GLU A 183 4.99 -13.14 -5.64
CA GLU A 183 6.04 -12.81 -6.60
C GLU A 183 5.92 -11.37 -7.12
N TYR A 184 4.70 -10.91 -7.45
CA TYR A 184 4.45 -9.52 -7.87
C TYR A 184 4.89 -8.50 -6.82
N VAL A 185 4.58 -8.73 -5.54
CA VAL A 185 4.87 -7.75 -4.48
C VAL A 185 6.38 -7.56 -4.23
N LYS A 186 7.23 -8.48 -4.68
CA LYS A 186 8.69 -8.30 -4.65
C LYS A 186 9.16 -7.15 -5.53
N GLY A 187 8.33 -6.70 -6.47
CA GLY A 187 8.58 -5.57 -7.36
C GLY A 187 8.02 -4.23 -6.85
N CYS A 188 7.81 -4.06 -5.55
CA CYS A 188 7.31 -2.79 -5.01
C CYS A 188 7.78 -2.52 -3.58
N ASP A 189 7.65 -1.26 -3.18
CA ASP A 189 7.77 -0.81 -1.79
C ASP A 189 6.39 -0.66 -1.13
N ILE A 190 5.37 -0.33 -1.92
CA ILE A 190 3.97 -0.18 -1.54
C ILE A 190 3.13 -0.99 -2.54
N ALA A 191 2.39 -1.98 -2.05
CA ALA A 191 1.42 -2.72 -2.86
C ALA A 191 0.04 -2.05 -2.75
N SER A 192 -0.62 -1.91 -3.89
CA SER A 192 -1.99 -1.43 -4.04
C SER A 192 -2.74 -2.37 -4.97
N PHE A 193 -4.06 -2.43 -4.85
CA PHE A 193 -4.89 -3.11 -5.83
C PHE A 193 -6.25 -2.45 -5.99
N ASP A 194 -6.78 -2.58 -7.19
CA ASP A 194 -8.12 -2.12 -7.52
C ASP A 194 -9.16 -3.15 -7.07
N ILE A 195 -10.19 -2.68 -6.39
CA ILE A 195 -11.41 -3.47 -6.18
C ILE A 195 -12.62 -2.58 -6.43
N TYR A 196 -13.49 -3.04 -7.32
CA TYR A 196 -14.70 -2.31 -7.70
C TYR A 196 -15.90 -3.04 -7.10
N PRO A 197 -16.28 -2.73 -5.84
CA PRO A 197 -17.43 -3.38 -5.22
C PRO A 197 -18.69 -3.03 -6.00
N VAL A 198 -19.30 -4.04 -6.62
CA VAL A 198 -20.62 -3.92 -7.22
C VAL A 198 -21.67 -4.47 -6.24
N ASN A 199 -22.79 -3.76 -6.11
CA ASN A 199 -23.89 -4.10 -5.19
C ASN A 199 -24.77 -5.28 -5.65
N GLN A 200 -24.26 -6.20 -6.48
CA GLN A 200 -25.10 -7.18 -7.18
C GLN A 200 -25.03 -8.56 -6.51
N ILE A 201 -26.19 -9.05 -6.04
CA ILE A 201 -26.39 -10.44 -5.63
C ILE A 201 -25.99 -11.32 -6.80
N GLN A 202 -25.03 -12.22 -6.58
CA GLN A 202 -24.77 -13.30 -7.53
C GLN A 202 -26.03 -14.17 -7.57
N LYS A 203 -26.86 -14.02 -8.62
CA LYS A 203 -27.95 -14.97 -8.93
C LYS A 203 -27.28 -16.29 -9.31
N GLY A 204 -27.01 -17.13 -8.30
CA GLY A 204 -26.26 -18.37 -8.48
C GLY A 204 -26.44 -19.40 -7.37
N ARG A 205 -27.38 -19.20 -6.44
CA ARG A 205 -27.84 -20.27 -5.56
C ARG A 205 -29.33 -20.45 -5.80
N THR A 206 -29.66 -21.46 -6.60
CA THR A 206 -31.00 -22.06 -6.56
C THR A 206 -31.35 -22.30 -5.09
N PRO A 207 -32.51 -21.83 -4.58
CA PRO A 207 -32.94 -22.26 -3.27
C PRO A 207 -33.16 -23.77 -3.36
N GLU A 208 -32.33 -24.52 -2.65
CA GLU A 208 -32.68 -25.89 -2.31
C GLU A 208 -34.03 -25.86 -1.63
N ARG A 209 -34.90 -26.77 -2.08
CA ARG A 209 -36.25 -26.97 -1.59
C ARG A 209 -36.24 -27.13 -0.07
N CYS A 210 -37.08 -26.35 0.62
CA CYS A 210 -37.77 -26.79 1.82
C CYS A 210 -39.25 -26.92 1.47
#